data_AF-A0A286CBM4-F1
#
_entry.id   AF-A0A286CBM4-F1
#
_cell.length_a   1.000
_cell.length_b   1.000
_cell.length_c   1.000
_cell.angle_alpha   90.00
_cell.angle_beta   90.00
_cell.angle_gamma   90.00
#
_symmetry.space_group_name_H-M   'P 1'
#
loop_
_entity.id
_entity.type
_entity.pdbx_description
1 polymer ?
#
loop_
_entity_poly.entity_id
_entity_poly.type
_entity_poly.pdbx_seq_one_letter_code
_entity_poly.pdbx_strand_id
1 'polypeptide(L)' 'MRALPRHVPSSIELHGVRWLRSSYSTGANNCVETARPDAPPWAGLLAVRDSKDPAGPALLFSPRSWAGFTAAVDRI' A
#
# COMPACT_ATOMS: atom_id res chain seq x y z
N MET A 1 -16.14 -17.70 2.37
CA MET A 1 -15.08 -16.72 2.67
C MET A 1 -14.98 -15.76 1.50
N ARG A 2 -15.53 -14.54 1.62
CA ARG A 2 -15.42 -13.52 0.57
C ARG A 2 -14.00 -12.97 0.65
N ALA A 3 -13.18 -13.23 -0.37
CA ALA A 3 -11.87 -12.59 -0.46
C ALA A 3 -12.13 -11.08 -0.44
N LEU A 4 -11.62 -10.39 0.60
CA LEU A 4 -11.65 -8.93 0.63
C LEU A 4 -11.01 -8.44 -0.67
N PRO A 5 -11.55 -7.40 -1.33
CA PRO A 5 -10.93 -6.86 -2.51
C PRO A 5 -9.48 -6.52 -2.16
N ARG A 6 -8.53 -6.99 -2.99
CA ARG A 6 -7.09 -6.80 -2.79
C ARG A 6 -6.64 -5.35 -3.02
N HIS A 7 -7.61 -4.45 -3.14
CA HIS A 7 -7.44 -3.03 -3.33
C HIS A 7 -8.66 -2.31 -2.73
N VAL A 8 -8.46 -1.07 -2.31
CA VAL A 8 -9.54 -0.12 -2.06
C VAL A 8 -9.63 0.83 -3.25
N PRO A 9 -10.85 1.15 -3.74
CA PRO A 9 -11.03 2.10 -4.84
C PRO A 9 -10.46 3.49 -4.54
N SER A 10 -10.44 3.89 -3.27
CA SER A 10 -9.88 5.17 -2.86
C SER A 10 -9.08 5.06 -1.57
N SER A 11 -7.86 5.60 -1.57
CA SER A 11 -6.96 5.48 -0.42
C SER A 11 -7.43 6.27 0.80
N ILE A 12 -8.32 7.25 0.62
CA ILE A 12 -8.93 8.02 1.71
C ILE A 12 -9.95 7.21 2.52
N GLU A 13 -10.41 6.06 2.01
CA GLU A 13 -11.26 5.12 2.75
C GLU A 13 -10.48 4.40 3.86
N LEU A 14 -9.13 4.39 3.77
CA LEU A 14 -8.26 3.87 4.83
C LEU A 14 -8.12 4.93 5.94
N HIS A 15 -9.18 5.08 6.73
CA HIS A 15 -9.22 6.05 7.82
C HIS A 15 -8.22 5.72 8.94
N GLY A 16 -7.66 6.76 9.56
CA GLY A 16 -6.76 6.62 10.71
C GLY A 16 -5.35 6.12 10.38
N VAL A 17 -5.05 5.83 9.11
CA VAL A 17 -3.74 5.29 8.72
C VAL A 17 -2.73 6.39 8.47
N ARG A 18 -1.48 6.14 8.88
CA ARG A 18 -0.36 7.03 8.59
C ARG A 18 0.38 6.56 7.34
N TRP A 19 0.31 7.36 6.27
CA TRP A 19 1.06 7.15 5.04
C TRP A 19 2.52 7.56 5.21
N LEU A 20 3.43 6.66 4.86
CA LEU A 20 4.87 6.83 4.91
C LEU A 20 5.43 6.83 3.49
N ARG A 21 6.09 7.92 3.13
CA ARG A 21 6.77 8.06 1.85
C ARG A 21 8.12 7.35 1.88
N SER A 22 8.47 6.65 0.80
CA SER A 22 9.79 6.05 0.65
C SER A 22 10.90 7.11 0.63
N SER A 23 12.04 6.81 1.25
CA SER A 23 13.26 7.64 1.20
C SER A 23 13.91 7.66 -0.19
N TYR A 24 13.55 6.72 -1.07
CA TYR A 24 14.00 6.67 -2.47
C TYR A 24 13.19 7.59 -3.39
N SER A 25 12.17 8.27 -2.87
CA SER A 25 11.33 9.23 -3.59
C SER A 25 11.99 10.62 -3.72
N THR A 26 13.28 10.67 -4.07
CA THR A 26 14.13 11.88 -4.13
C THR A 26 14.22 12.52 -5.52
N GLY A 27 13.36 12.14 -6.47
CA GLY A 27 13.40 12.63 -7.85
C GLY A 27 12.20 12.21 -8.70
N ALA A 28 12.08 12.80 -9.89
CA ALA A 28 10.88 12.90 -10.70
C ALA A 28 10.02 11.61 -10.80
N ASN A 29 8.81 11.72 -10.26
CA ASN A 29 7.62 11.01 -10.74
C ASN A 29 7.50 9.49 -10.52
N ASN A 30 8.14 8.86 -9.53
CA ASN A 30 7.87 7.43 -9.24
C ASN A 30 7.65 7.16 -7.74
N CYS A 31 7.03 8.10 -7.04
CA CYS A 31 6.91 8.07 -5.59
C CYS A 31 5.74 7.16 -5.15
N VAL A 32 6.04 6.19 -4.28
CA VAL A 32 5.03 5.38 -3.59
C VAL A 32 4.98 5.70 -2.10
N GLU A 33 3.78 5.61 -1.54
CA GLU A 33 3.52 5.74 -0.11
C GLU A 33 2.92 4.42 0.42
N THR A 34 3.30 4.07 1.64
CA THR A 34 2.82 2.84 2.30
C THR A 34 2.16 3.16 3.63
N ALA A 35 1.15 2.38 4.01
CA ALA A 35 0.50 2.50 5.31
C ALA A 35 0.16 1.11 5.87
N ARG A 36 0.04 1.01 7.19
CA ARG A 36 -0.44 -0.20 7.87
C ARG A 36 -1.78 0.10 8.52
N PRO A 37 -2.90 -0.31 7.91
CA PRO A 37 -4.20 -0.23 8.56
C PRO A 37 -4.24 -1.14 9.79
N ASP A 38 -4.74 -0.59 10.88
CA ASP A 38 -4.93 -1.22 12.18
C ASP A 38 -6.41 -1.55 12.46
N ALA A 39 -7.34 -0.89 11.74
CA ALA A 39 -8.78 -1.11 11.85
C ALA A 39 -9.32 -2.15 10.84
N PRO A 40 -10.35 -2.95 11.21
CA PRO A 40 -11.08 -3.81 10.27
C PRO A 40 -11.76 -2.99 9.16
N PRO A 41 -11.96 -3.56 7.95
CA PRO A 41 -11.65 -4.94 7.56
C PRO A 41 -10.21 -5.16 7.09
N TRP A 42 -9.35 -4.13 7.10
CA TRP A 42 -8.01 -4.17 6.49
C TRP A 42 -6.86 -4.32 7.49
N ALA A 43 -7.18 -4.51 8.76
CA ALA A 43 -6.22 -4.72 9.84
C ALA A 43 -5.19 -5.80 9.48
N GLY A 44 -3.91 -5.47 9.65
CA GLY A 44 -2.80 -6.40 9.41
C GLY A 44 -2.37 -6.53 7.94
N LEU A 45 -2.94 -5.73 7.04
CA LEU A 45 -2.49 -5.60 5.65
C LEU A 45 -1.47 -4.46 5.51
N LEU A 46 -0.78 -4.44 4.37
CA LEU A 46 0.04 -3.31 3.93
C LEU A 46 -0.66 -2.62 2.76
N ALA A 47 -1.00 -1.35 2.93
CA ALA A 47 -1.54 -0.52 1.87
C ALA A 47 -0.41 0.17 1.12
N VAL A 48 -0.51 0.23 -0.21
CA VAL A 48 0.42 0.92 -1.09
C VAL A 48 -0.38 1.80 -2.05
N ARG A 49 -0.01 3.08 -2.17
CA ARG A 49 -0.64 4.03 -3.09
C ARG A 49 0.39 4.83 -3.88
N ASP A 50 -0.05 5.42 -4.98
CA ASP A 50 0.70 6.46 -5.68
C ASP A 50 0.69 7.75 -4.86
N SER A 51 1.87 8.32 -4.59
CA SER A 51 1.96 9.61 -3.87
C SER A 51 1.42 10.78 -4.69
N LYS A 52 1.34 10.64 -6.02
CA LYS A 52 0.83 11.67 -6.93
C LYS A 52 -0.68 11.73 -6.99
N ASP A 53 -1.34 10.62 -6.68
CA ASP A 53 -2.79 10.54 -6.57
C ASP A 53 -3.19 9.98 -5.19
N PRO A 54 -3.10 10.81 -4.13
CA PRO A 54 -3.48 10.39 -2.78
C PRO A 54 -4.96 10.04 -2.62
N ALA A 55 -5.84 10.44 -3.55
CA ALA A 55 -7.25 10.09 -3.52
C ALA A 55 -7.57 8.85 -4.38
N GLY A 56 -6.63 8.43 -5.22
CA GLY A 56 -6.75 7.27 -6.08
C GLY A 56 -6.73 5.93 -5.34
N PRO A 57 -6.75 4.82 -6.10
CA PRO A 57 -6.79 3.48 -5.54
C PRO A 57 -5.55 3.14 -4.71
N ALA A 58 -5.73 2.31 -3.68
CA ALA A 58 -4.62 1.70 -2.95
C ALA A 58 -4.67 0.18 -3.01
N LEU A 59 -3.51 -0.43 -3.24
CA LEU A 59 -3.33 -1.88 -3.24
C LEU A 59 -3.13 -2.37 -1.81
N LEU A 60 -3.72 -3.52 -1.47
CA LEU A 60 -3.60 -4.15 -0.16
C LEU A 60 -2.85 -5.48 -0.28
N PHE A 61 -1.73 -5.59 0.43
CA PHE A 61 -0.89 -6.78 0.47
C PHE A 61 -0.99 -7.46 1.82
N SER A 62 -1.05 -8.81 1.81
CA SER A 62 -0.71 -9.57 3.01
C SER A 62 0.80 -9.44 3.28
N PRO A 63 1.27 -9.58 4.54
CA PRO A 63 2.70 -9.57 4.84
C PRO A 63 3.50 -10.58 4.02
N ARG A 64 2.94 -11.77 3.78
CA ARG A 64 3.57 -12.82 2.97
C ARG A 64 3.68 -12.43 1.49
N SER A 65 2.62 -11.83 0.94
CA SER A 65 2.62 -11.36 -0.45
C SER A 65 3.61 -10.22 -0.65
N TRP A 66 3.69 -9.30 0.31
CA TRP A 66 4.65 -8.20 0.27
C TRP A 66 6.08 -8.70 0.31
N ALA A 67 6.41 -9.60 1.24
CA ALA A 67 7.75 -10.18 1.32
C ALA A 67 8.16 -10.92 0.04
N GLY A 68 7.23 -11.67 -0.57
CA GLY A 68 7.47 -12.33 -1.86
C GLY A 68 7.71 -11.34 -3.00
N PHE A 69 6.92 -10.26 -3.06
CA PHE A 69 7.09 -9.20 -4.05
C PHE A 69 8.45 -8.53 -3.94
N THR A 70 8.85 -8.08 -2.73
CA THR A 70 10.14 -7.41 -2.53
C THR A 70 11.33 -8.32 -2.81
N ALA A 71 11.23 -9.60 -2.43
CA ALA A 71 12.28 -10.59 -2.71
C ALA A 71 12.43 -10.88 -4.22
N ALA A 72 11.35 -10.78 -5.00
CA ALA A 72 11.40 -10.95 -6.44
C ALA A 72 12.02 -9.74 -7.15
N VAL A 73 11.74 -8.52 -6.68
CA VAL A 73 12.30 -7.27 -7.25
C VAL A 73 13.80 -7.14 -6.97
N ASP A 74 14.28 -7.60 -5.80
CA ASP A 74 15.71 -7.60 -5.44
C ASP A 74 16.57 -8.54 -6.31
N ARG A 75 15.95 -9.37 -7.15
CA ARG A 75 16.63 -10.32 -8.04
C ARG A 75 16.77 -9.84 -9.49
N ILE A 76 16.37 -8.60 -9.77
CA ILE A 76 16.38 -7.96 -11.09
C ILE A 76 17.54 -6.96 -11.13
#